data_AF-A0AAD7F463-F1
#
_entry.id   AF-A0AAD7F463-F1
#
_cell.length_a   1.000
_cell.length_b   1.000
_cell.length_c   1.000
_cell.angle_alpha   90.00
_cell.angle_beta   90.00
_cell.angle_gamma   90.00
#
_symmetry.space_group_name_H-M   'P 1'
#
loop_
_entity.id
_entity.type
_entity.pdbx_description
1 polymer ?
#
loop_
_entity_poly.entity_id
_entity_poly.type
_entity_poly.pdbx_seq_one_letter_code
_entity_poly.pdbx_strand_id
1 'polypeptide(L)'
;VKTMTSVKLLGVHLDRELRWHQQCIAALTKGEAWLIQTARIARTSRDMRHLYLGVCVPQILYTADLFLSPPACNCSLLTRVDPVIIKKLCSIQCRAALAITDALWLIPTEVLDVYAHLLPVEHLVNK
;
A
#
# COMPACT_ATOMS: atom_id res chain seq x y z
N VAL A 1 16.78 -18.30 -25.80
CA VAL A 1 16.20 -17.30 -24.87
C VAL A 1 16.84 -17.50 -23.50
N LYS A 2 17.58 -16.52 -22.97
CA LYS A 2 18.29 -16.64 -21.68
C LYS A 2 17.26 -16.54 -20.55
N THR A 3 16.99 -17.63 -19.83
CA THR A 3 16.09 -17.61 -18.66
C THR A 3 16.81 -16.99 -17.48
N MET A 4 16.55 -15.71 -17.22
CA MET A 4 16.98 -15.08 -15.97
C MET A 4 16.01 -15.47 -14.85
N THR A 5 16.54 -15.70 -13.65
CA THR A 5 15.77 -16.11 -12.47
C THR A 5 14.87 -15.00 -11.95
N SER A 6 15.32 -13.74 -11.97
CA SER A 6 14.49 -12.58 -11.65
C SER A 6 14.82 -11.40 -12.56
N VAL A 7 13.81 -10.67 -13.01
CA VAL A 7 13.93 -9.49 -13.87
C VAL A 7 13.14 -8.34 -13.26
N LYS A 8 13.70 -7.13 -13.34
CA LYS A 8 13.01 -5.90 -12.95
C LYS A 8 12.34 -5.27 -14.17
N LEU A 9 11.00 -5.27 -14.20
CA LEU A 9 10.22 -4.67 -15.28
C LEU A 9 9.38 -3.52 -14.71
N LEU A 10 9.49 -2.31 -15.26
CA LEU A 10 8.73 -1.13 -14.80
C LEU A 10 8.84 -0.86 -13.28
N GLY A 11 9.94 -1.28 -12.66
CA GLY A 11 10.15 -1.15 -11.21
C GLY A 11 9.60 -2.30 -10.36
N VAL A 12 8.98 -3.31 -10.98
CA VAL A 12 8.45 -4.53 -10.37
C VAL A 12 9.47 -5.65 -10.45
N HIS A 13 9.67 -6.37 -9.35
CA HIS A 13 10.47 -7.60 -9.34
C HIS A 13 9.61 -8.77 -9.79
N LEU A 14 9.91 -9.30 -10.98
CA LEU A 14 9.29 -10.50 -11.53
C LEU A 14 10.23 -11.67 -11.32
N ASP A 15 9.79 -12.65 -10.54
CA ASP A 15 10.44 -13.95 -10.40
C ASP A 15 9.84 -14.93 -11.42
N ARG A 16 10.62 -15.90 -11.90
CA ARG A 16 10.15 -16.95 -12.82
C ARG A 16 8.98 -17.75 -12.23
N GLU A 17 8.96 -17.90 -10.92
CA GLU A 17 7.90 -18.58 -10.16
C GLU A 17 6.78 -17.62 -9.70
N LEU A 18 6.82 -16.33 -10.11
CA LEU A 18 5.87 -15.30 -9.69
C LEU A 18 5.70 -15.22 -8.16
N ARG A 19 6.81 -15.37 -7.42
CA ARG A 19 6.83 -15.18 -5.98
C ARG A 19 6.83 -13.69 -5.64
N TRP A 20 5.71 -13.21 -5.10
CA TRP A 20 5.51 -11.79 -4.85
C TRP A 20 6.09 -11.26 -3.53
N HIS A 21 6.67 -12.11 -2.69
CA HIS A 21 7.15 -11.73 -1.35
C HIS A 21 8.14 -10.55 -1.36
N GLN A 22 9.12 -10.59 -2.26
CA GLN A 22 10.13 -9.53 -2.38
C GLN A 22 9.51 -8.21 -2.86
N GLN A 23 8.55 -8.28 -3.79
CA GLN A 23 7.82 -7.11 -4.27
C GLN A 23 6.97 -6.50 -3.15
N CYS A 24 6.33 -7.33 -2.31
CA CYS A 24 5.52 -6.86 -1.19
C CYS A 24 6.36 -6.11 -0.16
N ILE A 25 7.54 -6.64 0.20
CA ILE A 25 8.47 -5.96 1.09
C ILE A 25 8.93 -4.63 0.48
N ALA A 26 9.27 -4.62 -0.82
CA ALA A 26 9.68 -3.41 -1.52
C ALA A 26 8.57 -2.34 -1.56
N ALA A 27 7.31 -2.75 -1.74
CA ALA A 27 6.16 -1.84 -1.73
C ALA A 27 5.92 -1.26 -0.32
N LEU A 28 5.98 -2.09 0.73
CA LEU A 28 5.80 -1.64 2.11
C LEU A 28 6.90 -0.67 2.55
N THR A 29 8.17 -0.99 2.26
CA THR A 29 9.31 -0.12 2.58
C THR A 29 9.25 1.22 1.84
N LYS A 30 8.82 1.23 0.57
CA LYS A 30 8.53 2.47 -0.15
C LYS A 30 7.40 3.24 0.54
N GLY A 31 6.30 2.57 0.88
CA GLY A 31 5.16 3.21 1.55
C GLY A 31 5.54 3.87 2.88
N GLU A 32 6.33 3.20 3.70
CA GLU A 32 6.84 3.76 4.95
C GLU A 32 7.77 4.96 4.72
N ALA A 33 8.68 4.87 3.74
CA ALA A 33 9.58 5.97 3.41
C ALA A 33 8.80 7.22 2.97
N TRP A 34 7.80 7.05 2.10
CA TRP A 34 6.95 8.13 1.64
C TRP A 34 6.11 8.70 2.77
N LEU A 35 5.55 7.86 3.66
CA LEU A 35 4.78 8.32 4.81
C LEU A 35 5.63 9.21 5.74
N ILE A 36 6.88 8.83 6.01
CA ILE A 36 7.80 9.63 6.83
C ILE A 36 8.09 10.97 6.15
N GLN A 37 8.31 10.97 4.83
CA GLN A 37 8.56 12.19 4.07
C GLN A 37 7.34 13.11 4.02
N THR A 38 6.16 12.57 3.72
CA THR A 38 4.91 13.34 3.67
C THR A 38 4.55 13.89 5.04
N ALA A 39 4.74 13.12 6.12
CA ALA A 39 4.50 13.60 7.48
C ALA A 39 5.44 14.76 7.88
N ARG A 40 6.69 14.78 7.37
CA ARG A 40 7.60 15.92 7.58
C ARG A 40 7.14 17.15 6.83
N ILE A 41 6.72 17.01 5.57
CA ILE A 41 6.25 18.11 4.73
C ILE A 41 4.90 18.66 5.25
N ALA A 42 4.02 17.77 5.70
CA ALA A 42 2.71 18.10 6.25
C ALA A 42 2.75 19.04 7.45
N ARG A 43 3.79 18.97 8.28
CA ARG A 43 3.99 19.96 9.37
C ARG A 43 4.11 21.40 8.87
N THR A 44 4.49 21.56 7.60
CA THR A 44 4.65 22.86 6.94
C THR A 44 3.55 23.16 5.92
N SER A 45 2.80 22.15 5.46
CA SER A 45 1.81 22.27 4.39
C SER A 45 0.44 21.72 4.81
N ARG A 46 -0.62 22.48 4.60
CA ARG A 46 -1.99 22.11 5.02
C ARG A 46 -2.59 20.89 4.28
N ASP A 47 -2.00 20.49 3.15
CA ASP A 47 -2.61 19.54 2.21
C ASP A 47 -1.98 18.14 2.22
N MET A 48 -1.68 17.59 3.40
CA MET A 48 -1.08 16.24 3.48
C MET A 48 -1.96 15.16 2.83
N ARG A 49 -3.29 15.27 2.95
CA ARG A 49 -4.23 14.33 2.36
C ARG A 49 -4.04 14.21 0.85
N HIS A 50 -3.85 15.34 0.17
CA HIS A 50 -3.65 15.38 -1.28
C HIS A 50 -2.31 14.76 -1.69
N LEU A 51 -1.25 15.00 -0.90
CA LEU A 51 0.06 14.38 -1.12
C LEU A 51 0.01 12.86 -0.92
N TYR A 52 -0.69 12.40 0.12
CA TYR A 52 -0.84 10.97 0.38
C TYR A 52 -1.59 10.26 -0.76
N LEU A 53 -2.74 10.79 -1.17
CA LEU A 53 -3.55 10.23 -2.25
C LEU A 53 -2.86 10.33 -3.62
N GLY A 54 -2.13 11.41 -3.88
CA GLY A 54 -1.49 11.66 -5.18
C GLY A 54 -0.15 10.94 -5.38
N VAL A 55 0.57 10.62 -4.30
CA VAL A 55 1.94 10.08 -4.40
C VAL A 55 2.06 8.72 -3.72
N CYS A 56 1.73 8.66 -2.44
CA CYS A 56 1.96 7.47 -1.62
C CYS A 56 1.08 6.29 -2.05
N VAL A 57 -0.23 6.55 -2.21
CA VAL A 57 -1.21 5.52 -2.62
C VAL A 57 -0.85 4.93 -3.98
N PRO A 58 -0.61 5.71 -5.06
CA PRO A 58 -0.17 5.17 -6.34
C PRO A 58 1.16 4.40 -6.25
N GLN A 59 2.15 4.84 -5.49
CA GLN A 59 3.43 4.14 -5.45
C GLN A 59 3.38 2.80 -4.72
N ILE A 60 2.50 2.66 -3.73
CA ILE A 60 2.27 1.40 -3.04
C ILE A 60 1.37 0.49 -3.88
N LEU A 61 0.30 1.05 -4.47
CA LEU A 61 -0.76 0.29 -5.12
C LEU A 61 -0.62 0.14 -6.65
N TYR A 62 0.30 0.83 -7.32
CA TYR A 62 0.45 0.74 -8.79
C TYR A 62 0.70 -0.70 -9.29
N THR A 63 1.24 -1.55 -8.42
CA THR A 63 1.47 -2.97 -8.73
C THR A 63 0.53 -3.90 -7.98
N ALA A 64 -0.41 -3.36 -7.20
CA ALA A 64 -1.34 -4.11 -6.36
C ALA A 64 -2.07 -5.17 -7.18
N ASP A 65 -2.61 -4.83 -8.34
CA ASP A 65 -3.37 -5.76 -9.18
C ASP A 65 -2.57 -7.03 -9.59
N LEU A 66 -1.23 -6.96 -9.56
CA LEU A 66 -0.36 -8.08 -9.90
C LEU A 66 -0.15 -9.06 -8.73
N PHE A 67 -0.14 -8.57 -7.49
CA PHE A 67 0.21 -9.39 -6.30
C PHE A 67 -0.84 -9.41 -5.19
N LEU A 68 -1.79 -8.48 -5.22
CA LEU A 68 -2.96 -8.35 -4.36
C LEU A 68 -4.20 -8.76 -5.14
N SER A 69 -4.26 -10.03 -5.58
CA SER A 69 -5.46 -10.52 -6.27
C SER A 69 -6.61 -10.66 -5.25
N PRO A 70 -7.81 -10.10 -5.51
CA PRO A 70 -8.93 -10.18 -4.60
C PRO A 70 -9.39 -11.63 -4.40
N PRO A 71 -9.87 -12.00 -3.20
CA PRO A 71 -10.32 -13.37 -2.89
C PRO A 71 -11.54 -13.83 -3.72
N ALA A 72 -12.20 -12.92 -4.43
CA ALA A 72 -13.34 -13.20 -5.31
C ALA A 72 -12.95 -13.69 -6.71
N CYS A 73 -11.67 -13.58 -7.10
CA CYS A 73 -11.21 -14.16 -8.36
C CYS A 73 -10.85 -15.63 -8.14
N ASN A 74 -11.73 -16.52 -8.59
CA ASN A 74 -11.63 -17.98 -8.58
C ASN A 74 -10.44 -18.52 -9.43
N CYS A 75 -9.47 -17.67 -9.78
CA CYS A 75 -8.31 -18.02 -10.55
C CYS A 75 -7.33 -18.76 -9.64
N SER A 76 -7.42 -20.09 -9.64
CA SER A 76 -6.57 -21.06 -8.94
C SER A 76 -5.06 -20.93 -9.16
N LEU A 77 -4.61 -19.96 -9.97
CA LEU A 77 -3.23 -19.73 -10.37
C LEU A 77 -2.59 -18.48 -9.73
N LEU A 78 -3.37 -17.59 -9.11
CA LEU A 78 -2.82 -16.41 -8.45
C LEU A 78 -2.73 -16.66 -6.95
N THR A 79 -1.48 -16.67 -6.46
CA THR A 79 -1.12 -16.88 -5.06
C THR A 79 -2.01 -16.05 -4.15
N ARG A 80 -2.73 -16.74 -3.25
CA ARG A 80 -3.56 -16.13 -2.19
C ARG A 80 -2.74 -15.06 -1.49
N VAL A 81 -3.27 -13.83 -1.48
CA VAL A 81 -2.63 -12.70 -0.81
C VAL A 81 -2.36 -13.06 0.65
N ASP A 82 -1.13 -12.84 1.12
CA ASP A 82 -0.85 -13.00 2.54
C ASP A 82 -1.64 -11.94 3.32
N PRO A 83 -2.56 -12.33 4.22
CA PRO A 83 -3.36 -11.38 5.00
C PRO A 83 -2.47 -10.47 5.87
N VAL A 84 -1.23 -10.89 6.12
CA VAL A 84 -0.21 -10.11 6.81
C VAL A 84 0.14 -8.83 6.05
N ILE A 85 0.19 -8.86 4.72
CA ILE A 85 0.54 -7.69 3.90
C ILE A 85 -0.58 -6.65 3.96
N ILE A 86 -1.84 -7.09 3.84
CA ILE A 86 -3.01 -6.22 3.96
C ILE A 86 -3.04 -5.54 5.33
N LYS A 87 -2.77 -6.30 6.41
CA LYS A 87 -2.66 -5.73 7.77
C LYS A 87 -1.55 -4.69 7.90
N LYS A 88 -0.39 -4.93 7.29
CA LYS A 88 0.71 -3.95 7.28
C LYS A 88 0.34 -2.70 6.49
N LEU A 89 -0.34 -2.86 5.36
CA LEU A 89 -0.83 -1.73 4.56
C LEU A 89 -1.88 -0.90 5.32
N CYS A 90 -2.79 -1.57 6.02
CA CYS A 90 -3.75 -0.92 6.94
C CYS A 90 -3.02 -0.16 8.06
N SER A 91 -1.94 -0.71 8.62
CA SER A 91 -1.12 0.00 9.61
C SER A 91 -0.45 1.26 9.03
N ILE A 92 0.06 1.19 7.80
CA ILE A 92 0.61 2.36 7.09
C ILE A 92 -0.49 3.42 6.88
N GLN A 93 -1.67 3.02 6.39
CA GLN A 93 -2.79 3.93 6.19
C GLN A 93 -3.27 4.57 7.50
N CYS A 94 -3.39 3.79 8.58
CA CYS A 94 -3.74 4.29 9.91
C CYS A 94 -2.77 5.39 10.36
N ARG A 95 -1.46 5.17 10.20
CA ARG A 95 -0.44 6.18 10.53
C ARG A 95 -0.55 7.44 9.66
N ALA A 96 -0.91 7.29 8.39
CA ALA A 96 -1.13 8.43 7.50
C ALA A 96 -2.38 9.21 7.93
N ALA A 97 -3.48 8.51 8.22
CA ALA A 97 -4.73 9.09 8.67
C ALA A 97 -4.55 9.85 9.98
N LEU A 98 -3.82 9.28 10.95
CA LEU A 98 -3.49 9.93 12.22
C LEU A 98 -2.75 11.25 12.00
N ALA A 99 -1.79 11.27 11.08
CA ALA A 99 -1.05 12.46 10.76
C ALA A 99 -1.93 13.48 10.02
N ILE A 100 -2.91 13.06 9.20
CA ILE A 100 -3.77 13.97 8.41
C ILE A 100 -4.74 14.70 9.33
N THR A 101 -5.31 13.98 10.30
CA THR A 101 -6.34 14.50 11.20
C THR A 101 -5.75 15.04 12.52
N ASP A 102 -4.44 14.91 12.73
CA ASP A 102 -3.76 15.13 14.02
C ASP A 102 -4.52 14.48 15.19
N ALA A 103 -5.06 13.28 14.96
CA ALA A 103 -6.01 12.65 15.86
C ALA A 103 -5.33 11.77 16.92
N LEU A 104 -6.08 11.42 17.96
CA LEU A 104 -5.58 10.58 19.05
C LEU A 104 -5.32 9.14 18.57
N TRP A 105 -4.19 8.57 19.00
CA TRP A 105 -3.75 7.21 18.65
C TRP A 105 -4.73 6.08 19.05
N LEU A 106 -5.67 6.36 19.97
CA LEU A 106 -6.66 5.40 20.47
C LEU A 106 -7.91 5.28 19.58
N ILE A 107 -8.06 6.12 18.56
CA ILE A 107 -9.24 6.09 17.69
C ILE A 107 -9.15 4.86 16.76
N PRO A 108 -10.25 4.08 16.59
CA PRO A 108 -10.27 2.95 15.66
C PRO A 108 -9.95 3.38 14.23
N THR A 109 -9.16 2.56 13.51
CA THR A 109 -8.72 2.87 12.13
C THR A 109 -9.89 3.16 11.18
N GLU A 110 -10.98 2.39 11.26
CA GLU A 110 -12.17 2.58 10.42
C GLU A 110 -12.80 3.96 10.60
N VAL A 111 -12.86 4.43 11.85
CA VAL A 111 -13.40 5.76 12.19
C VAL A 111 -12.44 6.85 11.72
N LEU A 112 -11.14 6.61 11.88
CA LEU A 112 -10.10 7.53 11.48
C LEU A 112 -10.04 7.73 9.96
N ASP A 113 -10.23 6.67 9.19
CA ASP A 113 -10.30 6.72 7.73
C ASP A 113 -11.48 7.59 7.28
N VAL A 114 -12.63 7.50 7.95
CA VAL A 114 -13.80 8.38 7.69
C VAL A 114 -13.46 9.85 7.97
N TYR A 115 -12.81 10.15 9.10
CA TYR A 115 -12.39 11.54 9.43
C TYR A 115 -11.31 12.08 8.49
N ALA A 116 -10.41 11.22 8.01
CA ALA A 116 -9.37 11.59 7.05
C ALA A 116 -9.89 11.66 5.60
N HIS A 117 -11.17 11.32 5.37
CA HIS A 117 -11.77 11.14 4.04
C HIS A 117 -10.96 10.19 3.15
N LEU A 118 -10.49 9.08 3.73
CA LEU A 118 -9.77 8.00 3.06
C LEU A 118 -10.68 6.77 2.90
N LEU A 119 -10.45 6.02 1.82
CA LEU A 119 -11.14 4.74 1.61
C LEU A 119 -10.37 3.64 2.36
N PRO A 120 -11.05 2.72 3.07
CA PRO A 120 -10.36 1.60 3.72
C PRO A 120 -9.53 0.79 2.72
N VAL A 121 -8.35 0.32 3.17
CA VAL A 121 -7.39 -0.41 2.32
C VAL A 121 -8.02 -1.59 1.59
N GLU A 122 -8.92 -2.31 2.25
CA GLU A 122 -9.58 -3.48 1.67
C GLU A 122 -10.37 -3.13 0.40
N HIS A 123 -11.00 -1.96 0.39
CA HIS A 123 -11.74 -1.45 -0.77
C HIS A 123 -10.82 -0.81 -1.81
N LEU A 124 -9.64 -0.33 -1.43
CA LEU A 124 -8.64 0.18 -2.38
C LEU A 124 -8.03 -0.94 -3.21
N VAL A 125 -7.89 -2.14 -2.62
CA VAL A 125 -7.32 -3.32 -3.28
C VAL A 125 -8.34 -4.05 -4.16
N ASN A 126 -9.63 -4.02 -3.79
CA ASN A 126 -10.71 -4.70 -4.52
C ASN A 126 -11.35 -3.84 -5.62
N LYS A 127 -10.63 -2.87 -6.18
CA LYS A 127 -11.17 -1.97 -7.21
C LYS A 127 -11.39 -2.65 -8.56
#